data_AF-A0AAW6MDR8-F1
#
_entry.id   AF-A0AAW6MDR8-F1
#
_cell.length_a   1.000
_cell.length_b   1.000
_cell.length_c   1.000
_cell.angle_alpha   90.00
_cell.angle_beta   90.00
_cell.angle_gamma   90.00
#
_symmetry.space_group_name_H-M   'P 1'
#
loop_
_entity.id
_entity.type
_entity.pdbx_description
1 polymer ?
#
loop_
_entity_poly.entity_id
_entity_poly.type
_entity_poly.pdbx_seq_one_letter_code
_entity_poly.pdbx_strand_id
1 'polypeptide(L)'
;TNLSTAILPACTEKIGYHAFGNCKNLTDISCYAITPPIADERAFEGIAENAVIRVLSSSIPLYAEDAVWKDFTILPLTEDVRTLEVNLPVGSESTYK
;
A
#
# COMPACT_ATOMS: atom_id res chain seq x y z
N THR A 1 -11.04 4.79 15.77
CA THR A 1 -9.88 5.35 15.06
C THR A 1 -10.34 5.74 13.68
N ASN A 2 -10.08 6.98 13.22
CA ASN A 2 -10.50 7.46 11.90
C ASN A 2 -9.40 7.23 10.83
N LEU A 3 -8.71 6.09 10.89
CA LEU A 3 -7.66 5.78 9.94
C LEU A 3 -8.32 5.48 8.58
N SER A 4 -7.95 6.23 7.54
CA SER A 4 -8.44 6.03 6.18
C SER A 4 -7.43 5.31 5.29
N THR A 5 -6.14 5.49 5.56
CA THR A 5 -5.03 4.94 4.80
C THR A 5 -4.00 4.30 5.74
N ALA A 6 -3.40 3.19 5.33
CA ALA A 6 -2.29 2.56 6.03
C ALA A 6 -1.13 2.32 5.06
N ILE A 7 0.09 2.58 5.50
CA ILE A 7 1.30 2.32 4.73
C ILE A 7 2.15 1.32 5.51
N LEU A 8 2.43 0.18 4.88
CA LEU A 8 3.28 -0.88 5.39
C LEU A 8 4.62 -0.85 4.66
N PRO A 9 5.72 -0.50 5.36
CA PRO A 9 7.06 -0.50 4.79
C PRO A 9 7.48 -1.85 4.23
N ALA A 10 8.48 -1.87 3.34
CA ALA A 10 9.04 -3.10 2.79
C ALA A 10 9.62 -4.06 3.83
N CYS A 11 10.06 -3.52 4.98
CA CYS A 11 10.60 -4.29 6.11
C CYS A 11 9.50 -4.82 7.06
N THR A 12 8.22 -4.72 6.70
CA THR A 12 7.14 -5.22 7.54
C THR A 12 7.12 -6.74 7.49
N GLU A 13 7.46 -7.39 8.61
CA GLU A 13 7.48 -8.86 8.69
C GLU A 13 6.20 -9.44 9.31
N LYS A 14 5.60 -8.72 10.27
CA LYS A 14 4.46 -9.23 11.06
C LYS A 14 3.45 -8.13 11.35
N ILE A 15 2.17 -8.49 11.27
CA ILE A 15 1.04 -7.66 11.67
C ILE A 15 0.31 -8.39 12.79
N GLY A 16 0.32 -7.79 13.98
CA GLY A 16 -0.24 -8.39 15.18
C GLY A 16 -1.77 -8.38 15.23
N TYR A 17 -2.31 -9.14 16.20
CA TYR A 17 -3.72 -9.18 16.55
C TYR A 17 -4.31 -7.76 16.68
N HIS A 18 -5.40 -7.49 15.97
CA HIS A 18 -6.10 -6.20 15.96
C HIS A 18 -5.24 -4.96 15.60
N ALA A 19 -4.09 -5.12 14.93
CA ALA A 19 -3.23 -3.97 14.57
C ALA A 19 -3.99 -2.86 13.81
N PHE A 20 -4.89 -3.24 12.91
CA PHE A 20 -5.81 -2.34 12.19
C PHE A 20 -7.28 -2.61 12.53
N GLY A 21 -7.53 -3.35 13.61
CA GLY A 21 -8.88 -3.74 14.01
C GLY A 21 -9.76 -2.53 14.32
N ASN A 22 -11.05 -2.62 13.97
CA ASN A 22 -12.06 -1.58 14.13
C ASN A 22 -11.78 -0.26 13.38
N CYS A 23 -10.87 -0.26 12.40
CA CYS A 23 -10.63 0.88 11.52
C CYS A 23 -11.65 0.92 10.37
N LYS A 24 -12.91 1.23 10.69
CA LYS A 24 -14.04 1.20 9.74
C LYS A 24 -13.89 2.09 8.50
N ASN A 25 -13.04 3.12 8.58
CA ASN A 25 -12.79 4.03 7.47
C ASN A 25 -11.57 3.64 6.63
N LEU A 26 -10.85 2.58 7.00
CA LEU A 26 -9.64 2.14 6.32
C LEU A 26 -10.02 1.45 5.01
N THR A 27 -9.83 2.16 3.90
CA THR A 27 -10.14 1.69 2.55
C THR A 27 -8.90 1.40 1.72
N ASP A 28 -7.76 2.00 2.06
CA ASP A 28 -6.56 1.92 1.24
C ASP A 28 -5.34 1.51 2.08
N ILE A 29 -4.74 0.37 1.74
CA ILE A 29 -3.54 -0.15 2.40
C ILE A 29 -2.44 -0.30 1.35
N SER A 30 -1.35 0.45 1.49
CA SER A 30 -0.18 0.33 0.62
C SER A 30 0.88 -0.52 1.28
N CYS A 31 1.21 -1.67 0.69
CA CYS A 31 2.25 -2.57 1.19
C CYS A 31 3.44 -2.64 0.23
N TYR A 32 4.60 -2.21 0.72
CA TYR A 32 5.85 -2.23 -0.05
C TYR A 32 6.65 -3.52 0.16
N ALA A 33 6.14 -4.48 0.95
CA ALA A 33 6.83 -5.74 1.21
C ALA A 33 6.70 -6.69 0.01
N ILE A 34 7.84 -7.21 -0.45
CA ILE A 34 7.86 -8.14 -1.60
C ILE A 34 7.15 -9.45 -1.23
N THR A 35 7.43 -9.95 -0.05
CA THR A 35 6.79 -11.13 0.54
C THR A 35 5.64 -10.68 1.44
N PRO A 36 4.47 -11.34 1.42
CA PRO A 36 3.37 -11.01 2.32
C PRO A 36 3.84 -11.09 3.79
N PRO A 37 3.67 -10.01 4.58
CA PRO A 37 3.90 -10.06 6.01
C PRO A 37 2.98 -11.07 6.67
N ILE A 38 3.43 -11.72 7.73
CA ILE A 38 2.59 -12.64 8.52
C ILE A 38 1.54 -11.79 9.23
N ALA A 39 0.31 -11.82 8.74
CA ALA A 39 -0.82 -11.14 9.35
C ALA A 39 -1.63 -12.12 10.20
N ASP A 40 -2.05 -11.67 11.39
CA ASP A 40 -3.07 -12.37 12.16
C ASP A 40 -4.43 -12.32 11.44
N GLU A 41 -5.24 -13.36 11.55
CA GLU A 41 -6.58 -13.42 10.95
C GLU A 41 -7.48 -12.25 11.38
N ARG A 42 -7.25 -11.71 12.59
CA ARG A 42 -7.97 -10.55 13.13
C ARG A 42 -7.19 -9.24 13.03
N ALA A 43 -6.08 -9.22 12.31
CA ALA A 43 -5.31 -7.99 12.10
C ALA A 43 -6.16 -6.87 11.48
N PHE A 44 -7.12 -7.25 10.63
CA PHE A 44 -7.99 -6.36 9.86
C PHE A 44 -9.48 -6.52 10.23
N GLU A 45 -9.80 -7.05 11.40
CA GLU A 45 -11.20 -7.26 11.81
C GLU A 45 -11.95 -5.93 11.94
N GLY A 46 -13.09 -5.80 11.25
CA GLY A 46 -13.92 -4.60 11.31
C GLY A 46 -13.39 -3.38 10.55
N ILE A 47 -12.54 -3.59 9.53
CA ILE A 47 -12.22 -2.56 8.54
C ILE A 47 -13.33 -2.42 7.49
N ALA A 48 -13.17 -1.51 6.53
CA ALA A 48 -14.15 -1.32 5.46
C ALA A 48 -14.20 -2.55 4.52
N GLU A 49 -15.40 -3.01 4.15
CA GLU A 49 -15.58 -4.16 3.24
C GLU A 49 -14.98 -3.92 1.85
N ASN A 50 -14.91 -2.65 1.44
CA ASN A 50 -14.31 -2.23 0.17
C ASN A 50 -12.83 -1.85 0.32
N ALA A 51 -12.15 -2.35 1.35
CA ALA A 51 -10.73 -2.11 1.53
C ALA A 51 -9.91 -2.77 0.40
N VAL A 52 -8.94 -2.01 -0.08
CA VAL A 52 -8.06 -2.38 -1.18
C VAL A 52 -6.63 -2.39 -0.67
N ILE A 53 -5.89 -3.43 -1.06
CA ILE A 53 -4.48 -3.58 -0.73
C ILE A 53 -3.66 -3.40 -2.00
N ARG A 54 -2.80 -2.38 -1.99
CA ARG A 54 -1.90 -2.05 -3.08
C ARG A 54 -0.54 -2.66 -2.78
N VAL A 55 -0.08 -3.58 -3.61
CA VAL A 55 1.21 -4.28 -3.45
C VAL A 55 2.08 -4.12 -4.70
N LEU A 56 3.37 -4.40 -4.61
CA LEU A 56 4.24 -4.38 -5.78
C LEU A 56 3.71 -5.36 -6.85
N SER A 57 3.74 -4.96 -8.12
CA SER A 57 3.21 -5.81 -9.21
C SER A 57 3.88 -7.18 -9.29
N SER A 58 5.17 -7.26 -8.94
CA SER A 58 5.92 -8.53 -8.84
C SER A 58 5.49 -9.41 -7.67
N SER A 59 4.80 -8.84 -6.67
CA SER A 59 4.39 -9.51 -5.44
C SER A 59 2.92 -9.93 -5.43
N ILE A 60 2.09 -9.40 -6.33
CA ILE A 60 0.68 -9.79 -6.47
C ILE A 60 0.45 -11.32 -6.38
N PRO A 61 1.19 -12.20 -7.11
CA PRO A 61 0.95 -13.64 -7.01
C PRO A 61 1.19 -14.18 -5.59
N LEU A 62 2.19 -13.65 -4.86
CA LEU A 62 2.48 -14.09 -3.49
C LEU A 62 1.37 -13.69 -2.51
N TYR A 63 0.79 -12.50 -2.67
CA TYR A 63 -0.33 -12.06 -1.83
C TYR A 63 -1.63 -12.80 -2.18
N ALA A 64 -1.83 -13.17 -3.44
CA ALA A 64 -2.99 -13.95 -3.89
C ALA A 64 -2.94 -15.41 -3.41
N GLU A 65 -1.75 -15.95 -3.11
CA GLU A 65 -1.56 -17.30 -2.56
C GLU A 65 -1.59 -17.34 -1.02
N ASP A 66 -1.51 -16.18 -0.36
CA ASP A 66 -1.45 -16.09 1.11
C ASP A 66 -2.82 -16.36 1.77
N ALA A 67 -2.81 -16.93 2.99
CA ALA A 67 -4.03 -17.27 3.71
C ALA A 67 -4.90 -16.06 4.10
N VAL A 68 -4.29 -14.92 4.45
CA VAL A 68 -5.00 -13.71 4.91
C VAL A 68 -5.13 -12.70 3.77
N TRP A 69 -4.07 -12.48 2.99
CA TRP A 69 -4.06 -11.41 1.99
C TRP A 69 -4.93 -11.70 0.76
N LYS A 70 -5.15 -12.98 0.42
CA LYS A 70 -5.97 -13.38 -0.73
C LYS A 70 -7.44 -12.96 -0.64
N ASP A 71 -7.94 -12.70 0.58
CA ASP A 71 -9.33 -12.34 0.82
C ASP A 71 -9.61 -10.86 0.49
N PHE A 72 -8.55 -10.07 0.24
CA PHE A 72 -8.65 -8.66 -0.10
C PHE A 72 -8.62 -8.41 -1.61
N THR A 73 -9.10 -7.23 -2.01
CA THR A 73 -8.88 -6.74 -3.38
C THR A 73 -7.44 -6.29 -3.52
N ILE A 74 -6.62 -7.11 -4.19
CA ILE A 74 -5.21 -6.81 -4.45
C ILE A 74 -5.09 -6.00 -5.74
N LEU A 75 -4.55 -4.79 -5.64
CA LEU A 75 -4.19 -3.95 -6.77
C LEU A 75 -2.67 -3.75 -6.84
N PRO A 76 -2.11 -3.47 -8.01
CA PRO A 76 -0.73 -2.98 -8.09
C PRO A 76 -0.61 -1.65 -7.34
N LEU A 77 0.56 -1.41 -6.74
CA LEU A 77 1.04 -0.09 -6.37
C LEU A 77 1.19 0.70 -7.66
N THR A 78 0.10 1.29 -8.13
CA THR A 78 0.18 2.49 -8.93
C THR A 78 0.69 3.54 -7.96
N GLU A 79 1.99 3.79 -7.98
CA GLU A 79 2.46 5.09 -7.56
C GLU A 79 1.61 6.06 -8.38
N ASP A 80 0.67 6.75 -7.74
CA ASP A 80 0.38 8.12 -8.15
C ASP A 80 1.70 8.87 -7.90
N VAL A 81 2.70 8.64 -8.76
CA VAL A 81 3.40 9.73 -9.41
C VAL A 81 2.29 10.54 -10.08
N ARG A 82 1.54 11.29 -9.25
CA ARG A 82 1.34 12.69 -9.54
C ARG A 82 2.74 13.17 -9.80
N THR A 83 3.07 13.17 -11.09
CA THR A 83 4.01 14.08 -11.69
C THR A 83 4.19 15.23 -10.70
N LEU A 84 5.33 15.24 -10.01
CA LEU A 84 5.99 16.52 -9.88
C LEU A 84 6.08 16.95 -11.34
N GLU A 85 5.11 17.72 -11.81
CA GLU A 85 5.44 18.77 -12.75
C GLU A 85 6.55 19.49 -12.03
N VAL A 86 7.77 19.07 -12.37
CA VAL A 86 8.95 19.78 -12.00
C VAL A 86 8.71 21.10 -12.69
N ASN A 87 8.15 22.05 -11.96
CA ASN A 87 8.13 23.45 -12.34
C ASN A 87 9.58 23.91 -12.20
N LEU A 88 10.43 23.38 -13.09
CA LEU A 88 11.71 23.94 -13.41
C LEU A 88 11.39 25.36 -13.87
N PRO A 89 11.81 26.43 -13.15
CA PRO A 89 11.95 27.69 -13.84
C PRO A 89 12.89 27.40 -15.00
N VAL A 90 12.41 27.63 -16.23
CA VAL A 90 13.24 27.54 -17.42
C VAL A 90 14.31 28.62 -17.30
N GLY A 91 15.38 28.28 -16.61
CA GLY A 91 16.49 29.15 -16.29
C GLY A 91 17.47 29.14 -17.44
N SER A 92 17.13 29.93 -18.46
CA SER A 92 18.01 30.51 -19.49
C SER A 92 18.97 29.55 -20.21
N GLU A 93 18.68 29.29 -21.48
CA GLU A 93 19.68 28.93 -22.49
C GLU A 93 20.91 29.86 -22.36
N SER A 94 22.08 29.27 -22.12
CA SER A 94 23.35 29.91 -22.45
C SER A 94 24.07 29.02 -23.44
N THR A 95 24.00 29.47 -24.69
CA THR A 95 24.59 28.92 -25.91
C THR A 95 26.07 28.58 -25.73
N TYR A 96 26.45 27.34 -25.99
CA TYR A 96 27.86 26.98 -26.16
C TYR A 96 28.29 27.43 -27.58
N LYS A 97 29.16 28.43 -27.66
CA LYS A 97 29.95 28.76 -28.86
C LYS A 97 31.29 28.05 -28.80
#